data_AF-A0A537E5J0-F1
#
_entry.id   AF-A0A537E5J0-F1
#
_cell.length_a   1.000
_cell.length_b   1.000
_cell.length_c   1.000
_cell.angle_alpha   90.00
_cell.angle_beta   90.00
_cell.angle_gamma   90.00
#
_symmetry.space_group_name_H-M   'P 1'
#
loop_
_entity.id
_entity.type
_entity.pdbx_description
1 polymer ?
#
loop_
_entity_poly.entity_id
_entity_poly.type
_entity_poly.pdbx_seq_one_letter_code
_entity_poly.pdbx_strand_id
1 'polypeptide(L)'
;MAVKSVWQYYVPAADVLRLLDLFRRMVNDSLRIGLLNDALSLRKLSLLSYNQLARYDSPSCYKLCAISRAAGILAARNKSVRRGYPTRTPYAVRPQLVSCYGFKIEDCGLEIPVSRGKRLILPLTRHVLEVISRPGVKVRSFTLTQN
;
A
#
# COMPACT_ATOMS: atom_id res chain seq x y z
N MET A 1 -26.25 -2.29 4.05
CA MET A 1 -25.41 -1.28 3.37
C MET A 1 -23.96 -1.74 3.37
N ALA A 2 -23.25 -1.65 2.25
CA ALA A 2 -21.84 -2.00 2.18
C ALA A 2 -20.97 -0.81 2.63
N VAL A 3 -20.14 -1.01 3.66
CA VAL A 3 -19.15 0.01 4.08
C VAL A 3 -17.92 -0.14 3.20
N LYS A 4 -17.64 0.88 2.37
CA LYS A 4 -16.47 0.88 1.48
C LYS A 4 -15.16 1.12 2.23
N SER A 5 -15.17 2.10 3.14
CA SER A 5 -14.02 2.50 3.97
C SER A 5 -14.49 3.36 5.12
N VAL A 6 -13.79 3.30 6.25
CA VAL A 6 -13.90 4.24 7.38
C VAL A 6 -12.52 4.85 7.61
N TRP A 7 -12.46 6.10 8.05
CA TRP A 7 -11.21 6.84 8.21
C TRP A 7 -11.15 7.50 9.60
N GLN A 8 -9.94 7.72 10.08
CA GLN A 8 -9.64 8.49 11.28
C GLN A 8 -8.31 9.20 11.11
N TYR A 9 -8.09 10.26 11.88
CA TYR A 9 -6.76 10.81 12.07
C TYR A 9 -5.94 9.93 13.02
N TYR A 10 -4.63 9.96 12.83
CA TYR A 10 -3.66 9.35 13.73
C TYR A 10 -2.42 10.23 13.78
N VAL A 11 -1.66 10.13 14.86
CA VAL A 11 -0.34 10.76 14.97
C VAL A 11 0.69 9.75 14.48
N PRO A 12 1.41 10.02 13.38
CA PRO A 12 2.34 9.04 12.83
C PRO A 12 3.61 8.95 13.66
N ALA A 13 3.90 7.75 14.18
CA ALA A 13 5.19 7.45 14.79
C ALA A 13 6.32 7.52 13.75
N ALA A 14 7.55 7.78 14.19
CA ALA A 14 8.71 7.88 13.30
C ALA A 14 8.90 6.62 12.43
N ASP A 15 8.65 5.44 12.99
CA ASP A 15 8.70 4.16 12.26
C ASP A 15 7.65 4.09 11.14
N VAL A 16 6.44 4.62 11.38
CA VAL A 16 5.39 4.68 10.36
C VAL A 16 5.82 5.62 9.23
N LEU A 17 6.31 6.82 9.54
CA LEU A 17 6.78 7.78 8.53
C LEU A 17 7.88 7.18 7.64
N ARG A 18 8.86 6.50 8.24
CA ARG A 18 9.89 5.76 7.50
C ARG A 18 9.29 4.71 6.58
N LEU A 19 8.30 3.96 7.08
CA LEU A 19 7.61 2.93 6.31
C LEU A 19 6.80 3.51 5.14
N LEU A 20 6.14 4.67 5.31
CA LEU A 20 5.45 5.36 4.22
C LEU A 20 6.42 5.76 3.09
N ASP A 21 7.61 6.25 3.46
CA ASP A 21 8.63 6.61 2.47
C ASP A 21 9.23 5.38 1.78
N LEU A 22 9.55 4.33 2.54
CA LEU A 22 10.02 3.05 1.98
C LEU A 22 9.01 2.47 0.98
N PHE A 23 7.72 2.47 1.33
CA PHE A 23 6.67 2.00 0.42
C PHE A 23 6.62 2.85 -0.86
N ARG A 24 6.69 4.17 -0.74
CA ARG A 24 6.77 5.07 -1.91
C ARG A 24 7.95 4.74 -2.82
N ARG A 25 9.15 4.52 -2.25
CA ARG A 25 10.34 4.12 -3.02
C ARG A 25 10.15 2.77 -3.71
N MET A 26 9.61 1.77 -3.03
CA MET A 26 9.30 0.46 -3.60
C MET A 26 8.30 0.55 -4.77
N VAL A 27 7.26 1.39 -4.65
CA VAL A 27 6.31 1.64 -5.75
C VAL A 27 7.03 2.27 -6.93
N ASN A 28 7.85 3.30 -6.70
CA ASN A 28 8.57 4.00 -7.77
C ASN A 28 9.61 3.12 -8.48
N ASP A 29 10.30 2.26 -7.76
CA ASP A 29 11.21 1.29 -8.36
C ASP A 29 10.45 0.26 -9.20
N SER A 30 9.31 -0.24 -8.70
CA SER A 30 8.45 -1.13 -9.47
C SER A 30 7.89 -0.44 -10.71
N LEU A 31 7.55 0.85 -10.65
CA LEU A 31 7.15 1.64 -11.82
C LEU A 31 8.27 1.70 -12.86
N ARG A 32 9.52 1.98 -12.42
CA ARG A 32 10.68 2.04 -13.31
C ARG A 32 10.92 0.69 -13.99
N ILE A 33 10.91 -0.40 -13.22
CA ILE A 33 11.05 -1.76 -13.76
C ILE A 33 9.94 -2.06 -14.76
N GLY A 34 8.71 -1.68 -14.44
CA GLY A 34 7.54 -1.90 -15.30
C GLY A 34 7.62 -1.16 -16.63
N LEU A 35 8.10 0.08 -16.63
CA LEU A 35 8.31 0.88 -17.84
C LEU A 35 9.46 0.34 -18.70
N LEU A 36 10.57 -0.07 -18.09
CA LEU A 36 11.74 -0.59 -18.82
C LEU A 36 11.48 -1.93 -19.51
N ASN A 37 10.52 -2.72 -19.01
CA ASN A 37 10.27 -4.09 -19.46
C ASN A 37 8.89 -4.27 -20.12
N ASP A 38 8.17 -3.17 -20.37
CA ASP A 38 6.76 -3.18 -20.81
C ASP A 38 5.91 -4.19 -20.01
N ALA A 39 6.04 -4.13 -18.67
CA ALA A 39 5.38 -5.04 -17.75
C ALA A 39 4.17 -4.38 -17.10
N LEU A 40 2.99 -4.63 -17.67
CA LEU A 40 1.72 -4.05 -17.21
C LEU A 40 0.92 -4.98 -16.29
N SER A 41 1.13 -6.29 -16.39
CA SER A 41 0.40 -7.27 -15.57
C SER A 41 1.06 -7.42 -14.20
N LEU A 42 0.22 -7.63 -13.17
CA LEU A 42 0.72 -7.88 -11.80
C LEU A 42 1.68 -9.06 -11.77
N ARG A 43 1.35 -10.17 -12.46
CA ARG A 43 2.20 -11.36 -12.50
C ARG A 43 3.59 -11.07 -13.05
N LYS A 44 3.69 -10.42 -14.23
CA LYS A 44 4.98 -10.10 -14.86
C LYS A 44 5.77 -9.12 -13.99
N LEU A 45 5.11 -8.10 -13.46
CA LEU A 45 5.77 -7.10 -12.61
C LEU A 45 6.28 -7.70 -11.29
N SER A 46 5.53 -8.62 -10.68
CA SER A 46 5.97 -9.34 -9.49
C SER A 46 7.23 -10.16 -9.73
N LEU A 47 7.30 -10.91 -10.83
CA LEU A 47 8.48 -11.72 -11.17
C LEU A 47 9.73 -10.85 -11.35
N LEU A 48 9.60 -9.68 -11.98
CA LEU A 48 10.72 -8.78 -12.23
C LEU A 48 11.13 -7.96 -10.99
N SER A 49 10.14 -7.52 -10.20
CA SER A 49 10.38 -6.54 -9.15
C SER A 49 10.65 -7.16 -7.78
N TYR A 50 10.07 -8.32 -7.47
CA TYR A 50 10.07 -8.83 -6.08
C TYR A 50 11.49 -9.03 -5.52
N ASN A 51 12.38 -9.67 -6.29
CA ASN A 51 13.77 -9.87 -5.87
C ASN A 51 14.54 -8.54 -5.82
N GLN A 52 14.26 -7.60 -6.71
CA GLN A 52 14.88 -6.26 -6.69
C GLN A 52 14.48 -5.46 -5.46
N LEU A 53 13.25 -5.66 -4.96
CA LEU A 53 12.77 -5.03 -3.73
C LEU A 53 13.33 -5.69 -2.47
N ALA A 54 14.06 -6.81 -2.55
CA ALA A 54 14.64 -7.47 -1.39
C ALA A 54 15.65 -6.58 -0.64
N ARG A 55 16.29 -5.63 -1.34
CA ARG A 55 17.21 -4.63 -0.76
C ARG A 55 16.56 -3.67 0.24
N TYR A 56 15.23 -3.54 0.21
CA TYR A 56 14.51 -2.71 1.17
C TYR A 56 14.31 -3.49 2.47
N ASP A 57 14.74 -2.87 3.57
CA ASP A 57 14.42 -3.31 4.94
C ASP A 57 12.95 -3.00 5.24
N SER A 58 12.07 -3.84 4.72
CA SER A 58 10.63 -3.75 4.95
C SER A 58 10.03 -5.15 5.07
N PRO A 59 8.93 -5.30 5.82
CA PRO A 59 8.13 -6.52 5.81
C PRO A 59 7.74 -6.93 4.39
N SER A 60 7.84 -8.23 4.09
CA SER A 60 7.63 -8.77 2.73
C SER A 60 6.21 -8.53 2.20
N CYS A 61 5.21 -8.47 3.08
CA CYS A 61 3.82 -8.19 2.69
C CYS A 61 3.69 -6.85 1.93
N TYR A 62 4.47 -5.83 2.32
CA TYR A 62 4.41 -4.53 1.68
C TYR A 62 5.08 -4.48 0.31
N LYS A 63 6.04 -5.39 0.03
CA LYS A 63 6.67 -5.50 -1.29
C LYS A 63 5.62 -5.90 -2.34
N LEU A 64 4.78 -6.90 -2.03
CA LEU A 64 3.68 -7.30 -2.92
C LEU A 64 2.65 -6.19 -3.11
N CYS A 65 2.29 -5.48 -2.05
CA CYS A 65 1.35 -4.36 -2.15
C CYS A 65 1.93 -3.17 -2.94
N ALA A 66 3.22 -2.89 -2.83
CA ALA A 66 3.90 -1.87 -3.62
C ALA A 66 3.91 -2.21 -5.11
N ILE A 67 4.20 -3.47 -5.45
CA ILE A 67 4.14 -3.99 -6.83
C ILE A 67 2.70 -3.92 -7.37
N SER A 68 1.72 -4.34 -6.58
CA SER A 68 0.30 -4.26 -6.93
C SER A 68 -0.12 -2.82 -7.24
N ARG A 69 0.31 -1.87 -6.40
CA ARG A 69 0.05 -0.44 -6.62
C ARG A 69 0.70 0.07 -7.91
N ALA A 70 1.96 -0.30 -8.17
CA ALA A 70 2.66 0.08 -9.39
C ALA A 70 1.97 -0.50 -10.64
N ALA A 71 1.58 -1.77 -10.62
CA ALA A 71 0.83 -2.40 -11.72
C ALA A 71 -0.49 -1.68 -12.02
N GLY A 72 -1.23 -1.27 -10.98
CA GLY A 72 -2.46 -0.49 -11.14
C GLY A 72 -2.23 0.87 -11.81
N ILE A 73 -1.16 1.57 -11.43
CA ILE A 73 -0.76 2.85 -12.05
C ILE A 73 -0.37 2.66 -13.52
N LEU A 74 0.43 1.64 -13.83
CA LEU A 74 0.85 1.32 -15.20
C LEU A 74 -0.34 0.93 -16.08
N ALA A 75 -1.28 0.13 -15.56
CA ALA A 75 -2.50 -0.23 -16.27
C ALA A 75 -3.38 0.99 -16.56
N ALA A 76 -3.54 1.92 -15.60
CA ALA A 76 -4.27 3.16 -15.80
C ALA A 76 -3.61 4.08 -16.84
N ARG A 77 -2.28 4.17 -16.83
CA ARG A 77 -1.51 4.88 -17.86
C ARG A 77 -1.75 4.27 -19.24
N ASN A 78 -1.58 2.95 -19.37
CA ASN A 78 -1.79 2.25 -20.64
C ASN A 78 -3.21 2.44 -21.17
N LYS A 79 -4.22 2.43 -20.28
CA LYS A 79 -5.60 2.75 -20.65
C LYS A 79 -5.75 4.18 -21.21
N SER A 80 -5.00 5.13 -20.66
CA SER A 80 -5.02 6.53 -21.14
C SER A 80 -4.31 6.69 -22.47
N VAL A 81 -3.15 6.04 -22.65
CA VAL A 81 -2.41 5.99 -23.93
C VAL A 81 -3.29 5.39 -25.04
N ARG A 82 -3.96 4.27 -24.77
CA ARG A 82 -4.89 3.63 -25.72
C ARG A 82 -6.06 4.52 -26.15
N ARG A 83 -6.42 5.52 -25.35
CA ARG A 83 -7.48 6.49 -25.64
C ARG A 83 -6.95 7.76 -26.32
N GLY A 84 -5.66 7.81 -26.65
CA GLY A 84 -5.03 8.97 -27.30
C GLY A 84 -4.72 10.13 -26.34
N TYR A 85 -4.85 9.96 -25.02
CA TYR A 85 -4.51 11.02 -24.08
C TYR A 85 -2.99 11.15 -23.92
N PRO A 86 -2.44 12.38 -23.88
CA PRO A 86 -1.04 12.59 -23.55
C PRO A 86 -0.78 12.10 -22.12
N THR A 87 0.26 11.27 -21.94
CA THR A 87 0.61 10.71 -20.62
C THR A 87 2.05 11.02 -20.25
N ARG A 88 2.27 11.38 -18.99
CA ARG A 88 3.61 11.57 -18.42
C ARG A 88 4.14 10.24 -17.85
N THR A 89 5.42 10.21 -17.55
CA THR A 89 6.03 9.11 -16.78
C THR A 89 5.42 9.09 -15.37
N PRO A 90 4.80 7.97 -14.95
CA PRO A 90 4.13 7.88 -13.67
C PRO A 90 5.15 7.88 -12.52
N TYR A 91 4.83 8.58 -11.44
CA TYR A 91 5.63 8.64 -10.23
C TYR A 91 4.74 8.83 -8.99
N ALA A 92 4.98 8.06 -7.95
CA ALA A 92 4.32 8.19 -6.65
C ALA A 92 5.02 9.29 -5.83
N VAL A 93 4.36 10.44 -5.69
CA VAL A 93 4.90 11.62 -4.99
C VAL A 93 4.66 11.54 -3.48
N ARG A 94 3.42 11.25 -3.07
CA ARG A 94 2.98 11.30 -1.68
C ARG A 94 3.36 10.02 -0.92
N PRO A 95 3.98 10.13 0.27
CA PRO A 95 4.19 8.99 1.17
C PRO A 95 2.85 8.39 1.59
N GLN A 96 2.71 7.09 1.36
CA GLN A 96 1.53 6.32 1.75
C GLN A 96 1.94 4.86 1.95
N LEU A 97 1.14 4.12 2.70
CA LEU A 97 1.26 2.68 2.84
C LEU A 97 -0.12 2.08 2.61
N VAL A 98 -0.22 1.13 1.69
CA VAL A 98 -1.43 0.35 1.48
C VAL A 98 -1.07 -1.10 1.69
N SER A 99 -1.86 -1.82 2.48
CA SER A 99 -1.70 -3.26 2.62
C SER A 99 -3.03 -3.98 2.79
N CYS A 100 -3.14 -5.12 2.13
CA CYS A 100 -4.20 -6.12 2.34
C CYS A 100 -3.70 -7.34 3.12
N TYR A 101 -2.44 -7.33 3.57
CA TYR A 101 -1.80 -8.44 4.26
C TYR A 101 -1.07 -7.99 5.53
N GLY A 102 -0.83 -8.95 6.44
CA GLY A 102 0.07 -8.79 7.57
C GLY A 102 -0.43 -7.90 8.70
N PHE A 103 -1.66 -7.40 8.64
CA PHE A 103 -2.27 -6.59 9.69
C PHE A 103 -3.33 -7.37 10.46
N LYS A 104 -3.62 -6.89 11.67
CA LYS A 104 -4.72 -7.39 12.49
C LYS A 104 -5.47 -6.24 13.13
N ILE A 105 -6.71 -6.51 13.50
CA ILE A 105 -7.50 -5.65 14.39
C ILE A 105 -7.57 -6.40 15.73
N GLU A 106 -6.73 -6.00 16.68
CA GLU A 106 -6.63 -6.57 18.03
C GLU A 106 -6.57 -5.41 19.03
N ASP A 107 -7.02 -5.62 20.27
CA ASP A 107 -6.91 -4.63 21.37
C ASP A 107 -7.37 -3.21 21.03
N CYS A 108 -8.52 -3.08 20.34
CA CYS A 108 -9.05 -1.79 19.88
C CYS A 108 -8.11 -1.01 18.94
N GLY A 109 -7.14 -1.68 18.31
CA GLY A 109 -6.10 -1.07 17.49
C GLY A 109 -5.89 -1.78 16.15
N LEU A 110 -5.26 -1.07 15.21
CA LEU A 110 -4.71 -1.62 13.99
C LEU A 110 -3.26 -2.01 14.23
N GLU A 111 -2.99 -3.31 14.31
CA GLU A 111 -1.65 -3.84 14.51
C GLU A 111 -0.97 -4.13 13.16
N ILE A 112 0.20 -3.54 12.94
CA ILE A 112 0.96 -3.66 11.69
C ILE A 112 2.45 -3.95 11.94
N PRO A 113 3.11 -4.71 11.05
CA PRO A 113 4.56 -4.88 11.11
C PRO A 113 5.25 -3.61 10.63
N VAL A 114 6.23 -3.11 11.40
CA VAL A 114 7.02 -1.93 11.01
C VAL A 114 8.44 -2.31 10.60
N SER A 115 8.98 -3.40 11.15
CA SER A 115 10.25 -4.01 10.75
C SER A 115 10.24 -5.50 11.08
N ARG A 116 11.35 -6.20 10.83
CA ARG A 116 11.46 -7.64 11.13
C ARG A 116 11.26 -7.88 12.63
N GLY A 117 10.22 -8.64 12.99
CA GLY A 117 9.88 -8.98 14.38
C GLY A 117 9.28 -7.83 15.19
N LYS A 118 9.14 -6.63 14.62
CA LYS A 118 8.58 -5.45 15.31
C LYS A 118 7.21 -5.12 14.75
N ARG A 119 6.22 -5.05 15.63
CA ARG A 119 4.85 -4.64 15.32
C ARG A 119 4.50 -3.39 16.13
N LEU A 120 3.59 -2.59 15.58
CA LEU A 120 3.09 -1.37 16.19
C LEU A 120 1.57 -1.39 16.13
N ILE A 121 0.92 -0.96 17.21
CA ILE A 121 -0.53 -0.84 17.32
C ILE A 121 -0.89 0.63 17.15
N LEU A 122 -1.75 0.92 16.17
CA LEU A 122 -2.36 2.23 15.98
C LEU A 122 -3.75 2.22 16.63
N PRO A 123 -3.99 3.00 17.70
CA PRO A 123 -5.29 3.02 18.36
C PRO A 123 -6.42 3.42 17.41
N LEU A 124 -7.53 2.68 17.43
CA LEU A 124 -8.71 3.00 16.65
C LEU A 124 -9.70 3.82 17.48
N THR A 125 -10.32 4.81 16.85
CA THR A 125 -11.37 5.62 17.47
C THR A 125 -12.62 4.78 17.71
N ARG A 126 -13.43 5.18 18.70
CA ARG A 126 -14.73 4.56 18.97
C ARG A 126 -15.60 4.48 17.71
N HIS A 127 -15.61 5.53 16.89
CA HIS A 127 -16.35 5.55 15.62
C HIS A 127 -15.90 4.44 14.66
N VAL A 128 -14.59 4.27 14.48
CA VAL A 128 -14.05 3.20 13.61
C VAL A 128 -14.42 1.82 14.15
N LEU A 129 -14.28 1.62 15.46
CA LEU A 129 -14.61 0.36 16.14
C LEU A 129 -16.10 0.00 15.96
N GLU A 130 -17.00 0.96 16.19
CA GLU A 130 -18.44 0.77 15.99
C GLU A 130 -18.80 0.40 14.55
N VAL A 131 -18.06 0.91 13.56
CA VAL A 131 -18.29 0.58 12.15
C VAL A 131 -17.78 -0.81 11.79
N ILE A 132 -16.56 -1.17 12.23
CA ILE A 132 -15.96 -2.46 11.88
C ILE A 132 -16.54 -3.64 12.68
N SER A 133 -17.15 -3.38 13.82
CA SER A 133 -17.86 -4.39 14.64
C SER A 133 -19.27 -4.71 14.15
N ARG A 134 -19.78 -4.02 13.10
CA ARG A 134 -21.10 -4.32 12.54
C ARG A 134 -21.13 -5.73 11.93
N PRO A 135 -22.22 -6.50 12.13
CA PRO A 135 -22.38 -7.81 11.50
C PRO A 135 -22.17 -7.74 9.98
N GLY A 136 -21.36 -8.67 9.46
CA GLY A 136 -21.05 -8.75 8.02
C GLY A 136 -19.95 -7.79 7.55
N VAL A 137 -19.37 -6.95 8.40
CA VAL A 137 -18.22 -6.11 8.05
C VAL A 137 -16.93 -6.87 8.30
N LYS A 138 -16.06 -6.93 7.28
CA LYS A 138 -14.71 -7.51 7.39
C LYS A 138 -13.69 -6.52 6.84
N VAL A 139 -12.72 -6.14 7.66
CA VAL A 139 -11.59 -5.31 7.23
C VAL A 139 -10.67 -6.15 6.34
N ARG A 140 -10.49 -5.74 5.08
CA ARG A 140 -9.67 -6.46 4.09
C ARG A 140 -8.33 -5.77 3.78
N SER A 141 -8.22 -4.50 4.12
CA SER A 141 -7.04 -3.70 3.88
C SER A 141 -7.07 -2.45 4.73
N PHE A 142 -5.92 -1.82 4.89
CA PHE A 142 -5.79 -0.48 5.46
C PHE A 142 -4.98 0.42 4.54
N THR A 143 -5.08 1.72 4.75
CA THR A 143 -4.24 2.73 4.11
C THR A 143 -3.78 3.74 5.16
N LEU A 144 -2.48 4.00 5.21
CA LEU A 144 -1.88 5.06 6.01
C LEU A 144 -1.29 6.13 5.10
N THR A 145 -1.46 7.38 5.50
CA THR A 145 -0.91 8.56 4.83
C THR A 145 -0.24 9.46 5.86
N GLN A 146 0.72 10.25 5.40
CA GLN A 146 1.18 11.41 6.15
C GLN A 146 0.13 12.51 5.94
N ASN A 147 -0.52 12.97 7.01
CA ASN A 147 -1.55 14.03 6.94
C ASN A 147 -1.00 15.31 6.32
#